data_AF-A0A139CP18-F1
#
_entry.id   AF-A0A139CP18-F1
#
_cell.length_a   1.000
_cell.length_b   1.000
_cell.length_c   1.000
_cell.angle_alpha   90.00
_cell.angle_beta   90.00
_cell.angle_gamma   90.00
#
_symmetry.space_group_name_H-M   'P 1'
#
loop_
_entity.id
_entity.type
_entity.pdbx_description
1 polymer ?
#
loop_
_entity_poly.entity_id
_entity_poly.type
_entity_poly.pdbx_seq_one_letter_code
_entity_poly.pdbx_strand_id
1 'polypeptide(L)'
;MSKQLFSLRMRAAEGGSHKEGGRHISGAERIITPKEIDNEVSSLIKRAQEHSQGNADYINLTLELLKSEEIEKLTSLPITTIKVDNYSTGRKEVKRLLLKLGIEQKGINKALGLLANGPNPDRENMRGAILMNSITGERLEPDQYRGIRASRMDYKRETKMELIDLLKRNNLNQTHLPDALALATKVLSCPSIIAELCCSDDPNYTAGYVASKKFGYCRFPYLKPDDVARGGRVFFLSSLTNFNETLTYIQKRPVLINDLDFRIEKYSSTNEMLKVRGEDVGGMA
;
A
#
# COMPACT_ATOMS: atom_id res chain seq x y z
N MET A 1 16.47 16.91 23.78
CA MET A 1 17.04 15.75 23.06
C MET A 1 16.01 15.24 22.07
N SER A 2 16.35 15.10 20.79
CA SER A 2 15.46 14.42 19.83
C SER A 2 15.22 12.99 20.32
N LYS A 3 13.96 12.53 20.29
CA LYS A 3 13.65 11.13 20.61
C LYS A 3 14.31 10.26 19.54
N GLN A 4 15.23 9.39 19.96
CA GLN A 4 15.80 8.38 19.07
C GLN A 4 14.70 7.42 18.61
N LEU A 5 14.69 7.11 17.32
CA LEU A 5 13.76 6.18 16.70
C LEU A 5 14.52 5.11 15.92
N PHE A 6 14.00 3.90 15.92
CA PHE A 6 14.56 2.76 15.21
C PHE A 6 13.56 2.21 14.22
N SER A 7 14.03 1.81 13.04
CA SER A 7 13.28 0.98 12.10
C SER A 7 13.48 -0.48 12.49
N LEU A 8 12.43 -1.12 13.02
CA LEU A 8 12.38 -2.55 13.29
C LEU A 8 11.63 -3.25 12.16
N ARG A 9 12.29 -4.18 11.45
CA ARG A 9 11.71 -4.94 10.34
C ARG A 9 11.83 -6.43 10.60
N MET A 10 10.76 -7.18 10.31
CA MET A 10 10.71 -8.63 10.43
C MET A 10 10.32 -9.26 9.09
N ARG A 11 10.96 -10.38 8.75
CA ARG A 11 10.51 -11.31 7.72
C ARG A 11 10.62 -12.74 8.21
N ALA A 12 9.65 -13.56 7.85
CA ALA A 12 9.57 -14.96 8.23
C ALA A 12 9.26 -15.86 7.01
N ALA A 13 9.83 -17.05 6.98
CA ALA A 13 9.66 -18.05 5.94
C ALA A 13 9.60 -19.48 6.50
N GLU A 14 9.08 -20.39 5.68
CA GLU A 14 9.07 -21.84 5.88
C GLU A 14 9.83 -22.50 4.72
N GLY A 15 10.63 -23.53 5.01
CA GLY A 15 11.48 -24.20 4.04
C GLY A 15 12.78 -23.45 3.75
N GLY A 16 13.30 -22.71 4.73
CA GLY A 16 14.53 -21.93 4.61
C GLY A 16 14.31 -20.44 4.29
N SER A 17 15.38 -19.70 3.99
CA SER A 17 15.28 -18.26 3.79
C SER A 17 14.61 -17.90 2.46
N HIS A 18 14.06 -16.69 2.34
CA HIS A 18 13.51 -16.19 1.06
C HIS A 18 14.54 -16.17 -0.10
N LYS A 19 15.85 -16.18 0.21
CA LYS A 19 16.92 -16.23 -0.79
C LYS A 19 17.13 -17.65 -1.34
N GLU A 20 16.76 -18.65 -0.57
CA GLU A 20 16.87 -20.08 -0.90
C GLU A 20 15.55 -20.64 -1.47
N GLY A 21 14.56 -19.77 -1.70
CA GLY A 21 13.23 -20.17 -2.20
C GLY A 21 12.20 -20.47 -1.11
N GLY A 22 12.52 -20.22 0.17
CA GLY A 22 11.59 -20.41 1.28
C GLY A 22 10.28 -19.63 1.10
N ARG A 23 9.16 -20.30 1.40
CA ARG A 23 7.80 -19.75 1.25
C ARG A 23 7.59 -18.64 2.26
N HIS A 24 7.05 -17.50 1.82
CA HIS A 24 6.78 -16.39 2.73
C HIS A 24 5.67 -16.75 3.73
N ILE A 25 5.91 -16.49 5.02
CA ILE A 25 4.93 -16.70 6.09
C ILE A 25 4.42 -15.37 6.65
N SER A 26 5.32 -14.45 7.00
CA SER A 26 4.94 -13.18 7.62
C SER A 26 5.98 -12.10 7.38
N GLY A 27 5.54 -10.85 7.43
CA GLY A 27 6.41 -9.69 7.43
C GLY A 27 5.71 -8.52 8.13
N ALA A 28 6.51 -7.71 8.80
CA ALA A 28 6.02 -6.52 9.50
C ALA A 28 7.15 -5.51 9.68
N GLU A 29 6.77 -4.27 9.91
CA GLU A 29 7.68 -3.18 10.17
C GLU A 29 7.11 -2.22 11.20
N ARG A 30 7.98 -1.65 12.03
CA ARG A 30 7.65 -0.65 13.04
C ARG A 30 8.71 0.46 13.10
N ILE A 31 8.29 1.66 13.44
CA ILE A 31 9.21 2.74 13.86
C ILE A 31 9.02 2.99 15.36
N ILE A 32 10.04 2.67 16.15
CA ILE A 32 9.90 2.51 17.61
C ILE A 32 10.96 3.31 18.37
N THR A 33 10.66 3.66 19.61
CA THR A 33 11.62 4.25 20.55
C THR A 33 12.48 3.17 21.22
N PRO A 34 13.63 3.51 21.84
CA PRO A 34 14.44 2.56 22.57
C PRO A 34 13.68 1.75 23.63
N LYS A 35 12.68 2.35 24.27
CA LYS A 35 11.89 1.71 25.34
C LYS A 35 10.91 0.65 24.83
N GLU A 36 10.62 0.65 23.53
CA GLU A 36 9.66 -0.26 22.90
C GLU A 36 10.34 -1.50 22.28
N ILE A 37 11.68 -1.50 22.17
CA ILE A 37 12.45 -2.55 21.46
C ILE A 37 12.09 -3.96 21.95
N ASP A 38 12.20 -4.23 23.25
CA ASP A 38 12.01 -5.59 23.78
C ASP A 38 10.60 -6.13 23.53
N ASN A 39 9.60 -5.28 23.76
CA ASN A 39 8.19 -5.62 23.55
C ASN A 39 7.88 -5.86 22.07
N GLU A 40 8.35 -4.98 21.18
CA GLU A 40 8.05 -5.05 19.75
C GLU A 40 8.80 -6.20 19.07
N VAL A 41 10.06 -6.44 19.44
CA VAL A 41 10.82 -7.62 18.97
C VAL A 41 10.10 -8.91 19.36
N SER A 42 9.70 -9.03 20.63
CA SER A 42 8.99 -10.22 21.12
C SER A 42 7.64 -10.41 20.40
N SER A 43 6.89 -9.32 20.20
CA SER A 43 5.63 -9.34 19.45
C SER A 43 5.81 -9.82 18.01
N LEU A 44 6.85 -9.36 17.32
CA LEU A 44 7.13 -9.75 15.94
C LEU A 44 7.59 -11.21 15.82
N ILE A 45 8.37 -11.73 16.78
CA ILE A 45 8.73 -13.16 16.81
C ILE A 45 7.47 -14.00 16.98
N LYS A 46 6.62 -13.66 17.97
CA LYS A 46 5.35 -14.37 18.20
C LYS A 46 4.45 -14.35 16.97
N ARG A 47 4.33 -13.19 16.32
CA ARG A 47 3.60 -13.05 15.04
C ARG A 47 4.10 -13.98 13.95
N ALA A 48 5.41 -14.23 13.87
CA ALA A 48 6.00 -15.12 12.88
C ALA A 48 5.74 -16.60 13.18
N GLN A 49 5.68 -16.97 14.47
CA GLN A 49 5.45 -18.33 14.94
C GLN A 49 3.97 -18.74 14.89
N GLU A 50 3.06 -17.78 15.07
CA GLU A 50 1.61 -18.03 15.19
C GLU A 50 0.82 -17.57 13.95
N HIS A 51 1.49 -17.38 12.80
CA HIS A 51 0.84 -16.85 11.62
C HIS A 51 -0.11 -17.88 10.97
N SER A 52 -1.27 -17.43 10.49
CA SER A 52 -2.26 -18.31 9.85
C SER A 52 -1.78 -18.98 8.56
N GLN A 53 -0.71 -18.47 7.94
CA GLN A 53 -0.11 -19.04 6.72
C GLN A 53 0.87 -20.19 6.99
N GLY A 54 1.17 -20.52 8.25
CA GLY A 54 2.05 -21.62 8.64
C GLY A 54 3.08 -21.24 9.71
N ASN A 55 3.93 -22.20 10.05
CA ASN A 55 4.95 -22.06 11.08
C ASN A 55 6.29 -21.72 10.43
N ALA A 56 6.87 -20.56 10.75
CA ALA A 56 8.15 -20.17 10.21
C ALA A 56 9.31 -20.95 10.83
N ASP A 57 10.19 -21.52 10.00
CA ASP A 57 11.48 -22.10 10.40
C ASP A 57 12.65 -21.12 10.23
N TYR A 58 12.42 -20.01 9.54
CA TYR A 58 13.35 -18.90 9.36
C TYR A 58 12.72 -17.58 9.78
N ILE A 59 13.34 -16.86 10.71
CA ILE A 59 12.93 -15.50 11.13
C ILE A 59 14.15 -14.59 11.06
N ASN A 60 14.01 -13.44 10.39
CA ASN A 60 15.03 -12.41 10.34
C ASN A 60 14.46 -11.08 10.84
N LEU A 61 15.12 -10.52 11.85
CA LEU A 61 14.84 -9.21 12.41
C LEU A 61 15.98 -8.26 12.06
N THR A 62 15.65 -7.01 11.76
CA THR A 62 16.61 -5.94 11.51
C THR A 62 16.18 -4.72 12.29
N LEU A 63 17.07 -4.21 13.14
CA LEU A 63 16.86 -3.00 13.94
C LEU A 63 17.92 -1.97 13.53
N GLU A 64 17.49 -0.82 13.02
CA GLU A 64 18.37 0.24 12.50
C GLU A 64 18.01 1.58 13.14
N LEU A 65 18.98 2.29 13.69
CA LEU A 65 18.78 3.66 14.18
C LEU A 65 18.44 4.59 13.01
N LEU A 66 17.36 5.36 13.15
CA LEU A 66 16.97 6.38 12.19
C LEU A 66 17.56 7.73 12.59
N LYS A 67 18.16 8.42 11.61
CA LYS A 67 18.58 9.81 11.80
C LYS A 67 17.36 10.70 11.87
N SER A 68 17.24 11.49 12.94
CA SER A 68 16.03 12.26 13.23
C SER A 68 15.70 13.27 12.11
N GLU A 69 16.73 13.85 11.50
CA GLU A 69 16.66 14.79 10.38
C GLU A 69 16.22 14.14 9.05
N GLU A 70 16.32 12.82 8.94
CA GLU A 70 15.86 12.08 7.76
C GLU A 70 14.39 11.64 7.87
N ILE A 71 13.78 11.70 9.06
CA ILE A 71 12.40 11.26 9.29
C ILE A 71 11.44 12.34 8.81
N GLU A 72 10.75 12.04 7.71
CA GLU A 72 9.69 12.88 7.19
C GLU A 72 8.40 12.64 7.97
N LYS A 73 7.74 13.73 8.38
CA LYS A 73 6.50 13.70 9.14
C LYS A 73 5.34 14.02 8.22
N LEU A 74 4.35 13.15 8.18
CA LEU A 74 3.23 13.28 7.25
C LEU A 74 1.88 13.27 7.96
N THR A 75 0.88 13.82 7.28
CA THR A 75 -0.54 13.61 7.55
C THR A 75 -1.05 12.46 6.69
N SER A 76 -1.88 11.58 7.24
CA SER A 76 -2.49 10.48 6.47
C SER A 76 -3.33 11.02 5.31
N LEU A 77 -3.46 10.25 4.22
CA LEU A 77 -4.45 10.56 3.19
C LEU A 77 -5.88 10.47 3.78
N PRO A 78 -6.82 11.32 3.32
CA PRO A 78 -8.23 11.19 3.66
C PRO A 78 -8.79 9.88 3.08
N ILE A 79 -9.76 9.29 3.76
CA ILE A 79 -10.35 8.02 3.34
C ILE A 79 -11.68 8.29 2.66
N THR A 80 -11.84 7.77 1.45
CA THR A 80 -13.13 7.79 0.74
C THR A 80 -13.50 6.36 0.40
N THR A 81 -14.77 5.97 0.54
CA THR A 81 -15.27 4.69 0.04
C THR A 81 -16.24 4.93 -1.11
N ILE A 82 -15.89 4.40 -2.29
CA ILE A 82 -16.81 4.32 -3.42
C ILE A 82 -17.57 3.01 -3.31
N LYS A 83 -18.86 3.09 -3.03
CA LYS A 83 -19.74 1.92 -2.95
C LYS A 83 -19.90 1.33 -4.34
N VAL A 84 -19.70 0.03 -4.46
CA VAL A 84 -19.90 -0.74 -5.68
C VAL A 84 -20.51 -2.08 -5.28
N ASP A 85 -21.33 -2.67 -6.14
CA ASP A 85 -22.08 -3.89 -5.79
C ASP A 85 -21.32 -5.17 -6.14
N ASN A 86 -20.32 -5.09 -7.04
CA ASN A 86 -19.53 -6.23 -7.48
C ASN A 86 -18.18 -5.78 -8.06
N TYR A 87 -17.28 -6.74 -8.27
CA TYR A 87 -15.92 -6.46 -8.75
C TYR A 87 -15.88 -5.84 -10.15
N SER A 88 -16.86 -6.14 -11.03
CA SER A 88 -16.90 -5.59 -12.39
C SER A 88 -17.19 -4.09 -12.35
N THR A 89 -18.20 -3.68 -11.58
CA THR A 89 -18.48 -2.26 -11.31
C THR A 89 -17.28 -1.60 -10.61
N GLY A 90 -16.69 -2.26 -9.61
CA GLY A 90 -15.47 -1.79 -8.94
C GLY A 90 -14.32 -1.46 -9.89
N ARG A 91 -14.01 -2.36 -10.83
CA ARG A 91 -12.96 -2.14 -11.83
C ARG A 91 -13.28 -1.01 -12.80
N LYS A 92 -14.56 -0.82 -13.16
CA LYS A 92 -15.00 0.33 -13.97
C LYS A 92 -14.78 1.65 -13.24
N GLU A 93 -15.14 1.71 -11.96
CA GLU A 93 -14.92 2.89 -11.12
C GLU A 93 -13.43 3.20 -10.92
N VAL A 94 -12.60 2.17 -10.67
CA VAL A 94 -11.14 2.29 -10.62
C VAL A 94 -10.58 2.88 -11.91
N LYS A 95 -10.98 2.35 -13.06
CA LYS A 95 -10.53 2.83 -14.37
C LYS A 95 -10.89 4.31 -14.55
N ARG A 96 -12.12 4.70 -14.19
CA ARG A 96 -12.55 6.10 -14.27
C ARG A 96 -11.70 7.02 -13.40
N LEU A 97 -11.44 6.63 -12.17
CA LEU A 97 -10.64 7.41 -11.24
C LEU A 97 -9.18 7.57 -11.73
N LEU A 98 -8.58 6.50 -12.24
CA LEU A 98 -7.21 6.52 -12.77
C LEU A 98 -7.10 7.36 -14.05
N LEU A 99 -8.09 7.28 -14.96
CA LEU A 99 -8.14 8.17 -16.13
C LEU A 99 -8.21 9.64 -15.71
N LYS A 100 -8.99 9.96 -14.66
CA LYS A 100 -9.10 11.33 -14.15
C LYS A 100 -7.80 11.84 -13.53
N LEU A 101 -6.90 10.94 -13.14
CA LEU A 101 -5.56 11.24 -12.67
C LEU A 101 -4.53 11.36 -13.81
N GLY A 102 -4.96 11.27 -15.07
CA GLY A 102 -4.10 11.40 -16.25
C GLY A 102 -3.29 10.16 -16.58
N ILE A 103 -3.69 8.98 -16.07
CA ILE A 103 -3.06 7.71 -16.46
C ILE A 103 -3.69 7.23 -17.76
N GLU A 104 -2.86 6.85 -18.72
CA GLU A 104 -3.31 6.39 -20.02
C GLU A 104 -4.06 5.07 -19.95
N GLN A 105 -5.08 4.93 -20.79
CA GLN A 105 -5.97 3.78 -20.83
C GLN A 105 -5.21 2.45 -20.96
N LYS A 106 -4.14 2.44 -21.75
CA LYS A 106 -3.25 1.29 -21.95
C LYS A 106 -2.56 0.87 -20.66
N GLY A 107 -2.03 1.83 -19.90
CA GLY A 107 -1.40 1.59 -18.59
C GLY A 107 -2.39 1.01 -17.58
N ILE A 108 -3.58 1.59 -17.51
CA ILE A 108 -4.67 1.12 -16.61
C ILE A 108 -5.06 -0.33 -16.92
N ASN A 109 -5.32 -0.63 -18.20
CA ASN A 109 -5.72 -1.98 -18.62
C ASN A 109 -4.62 -3.00 -18.31
N LYS A 110 -3.36 -2.65 -18.57
CA LYS A 110 -2.22 -3.52 -18.27
C LYS A 110 -2.05 -3.73 -16.77
N ALA A 111 -2.18 -2.69 -15.95
CA ALA A 111 -2.13 -2.81 -14.49
C ALA A 111 -3.22 -3.75 -13.96
N LEU A 112 -4.48 -3.54 -14.36
CA LEU A 112 -5.59 -4.41 -13.97
C LEU A 112 -5.40 -5.85 -14.44
N GLY A 113 -4.89 -6.04 -15.66
CA GLY A 113 -4.58 -7.36 -16.21
C GLY A 113 -3.47 -8.08 -15.43
N LEU A 114 -2.40 -7.37 -15.06
CA LEU A 114 -1.31 -7.94 -14.26
C LEU A 114 -1.79 -8.35 -12.86
N LEU A 115 -2.58 -7.50 -12.19
CA LEU A 115 -3.13 -7.82 -10.86
C LEU A 115 -4.13 -8.99 -10.91
N ALA A 116 -4.86 -9.16 -12.01
CA ALA A 116 -5.80 -10.26 -12.18
C ALA A 116 -5.12 -11.60 -12.50
N ASN A 117 -4.02 -11.59 -13.24
CA ASN A 117 -3.39 -12.81 -13.77
C ASN A 117 -2.16 -13.27 -12.98
N GLY A 118 -1.59 -12.40 -12.15
CA GLY A 118 -0.30 -12.63 -11.49
C GLY A 118 0.77 -11.75 -12.12
N PRO A 119 1.26 -10.71 -11.42
CA PRO A 119 2.18 -9.72 -11.98
C PRO A 119 3.63 -10.22 -12.13
N ASN A 120 4.01 -11.31 -11.46
CA ASN A 120 5.33 -11.95 -11.66
C ASN A 120 5.38 -12.65 -13.04
N PRO A 121 6.53 -12.70 -13.75
CA PRO A 121 6.71 -13.51 -14.97
C PRO A 121 6.14 -14.94 -14.92
N ASP A 122 6.17 -15.61 -13.77
CA ASP A 122 5.62 -16.96 -13.57
C ASP A 122 4.10 -16.98 -13.32
N ARG A 123 3.43 -15.83 -13.47
CA ARG A 123 1.98 -15.62 -13.20
C ARG A 123 1.59 -15.86 -11.74
N GLU A 124 2.52 -15.58 -10.85
CA GLU A 124 2.32 -15.53 -9.40
C GLU A 124 2.17 -14.09 -8.90
N ASN A 125 1.83 -13.94 -7.61
CA ASN A 125 1.84 -12.64 -6.94
C ASN A 125 3.30 -12.16 -6.72
N MET A 126 3.51 -10.85 -6.84
CA MET A 126 4.78 -10.23 -6.46
C MET A 126 4.80 -9.92 -4.97
N ARG A 127 6.00 -9.92 -4.37
CA ARG A 127 6.21 -9.54 -2.96
C ARG A 127 6.27 -8.01 -2.73
N GLY A 128 6.34 -7.25 -3.82
CA GLY A 128 6.39 -5.80 -3.86
C GLY A 128 5.42 -5.26 -4.92
N ALA A 129 5.58 -3.98 -5.26
CA ALA A 129 4.77 -3.31 -6.26
C ALA A 129 5.45 -3.30 -7.63
N ILE A 130 4.62 -3.30 -8.68
CA ILE A 130 5.01 -2.90 -10.03
C ILE A 130 5.23 -1.39 -10.02
N LEU A 131 6.27 -0.95 -10.73
CA LEU A 131 6.51 0.45 -10.99
C LEU A 131 6.15 0.74 -12.45
N MET A 132 5.06 1.44 -12.71
CA MET A 132 4.52 1.57 -14.06
C MET A 132 4.62 3.00 -14.58
N ASN A 133 5.13 3.17 -15.81
CA ASN A 133 5.02 4.45 -16.51
C ASN A 133 3.54 4.76 -16.81
N SER A 134 3.05 5.91 -16.34
CA SER A 134 1.65 6.31 -16.45
C SER A 134 1.15 6.52 -17.89
N ILE A 135 2.06 6.78 -18.83
CA ILE A 135 1.74 7.04 -20.24
C ILE A 135 1.91 5.77 -21.08
N THR A 136 3.08 5.12 -21.00
CA THR A 136 3.41 3.98 -21.87
C THR A 136 2.86 2.65 -21.36
N GLY A 137 2.59 2.55 -20.05
CA GLY A 137 2.28 1.28 -19.37
C GLY A 137 3.49 0.36 -19.21
N GLU A 138 4.70 0.83 -19.46
CA GLU A 138 5.93 0.05 -19.27
C GLU A 138 6.19 -0.24 -17.78
N ARG A 139 6.72 -1.43 -17.49
CA ARG A 139 7.19 -1.81 -16.15
C ARG A 139 8.62 -1.33 -16.00
N LEU A 140 8.88 -0.56 -14.96
CA LEU A 140 10.14 0.14 -14.72
C LEU A 140 10.89 -0.43 -13.52
N GLU A 141 10.28 -1.28 -12.68
CA GLU A 141 10.97 -1.85 -11.54
C GLU A 141 12.19 -2.69 -11.97
N PRO A 142 13.31 -2.66 -11.22
CA PRO A 142 14.53 -3.39 -11.61
C PRO A 142 14.37 -4.92 -11.60
N ASP A 143 13.46 -5.44 -10.79
CA ASP A 143 13.22 -6.87 -10.61
C ASP A 143 11.71 -7.13 -10.76
N GLN A 144 11.31 -7.73 -11.87
CA GLN A 144 9.91 -8.02 -12.19
C GLN A 144 9.33 -9.24 -11.46
N TYR A 145 10.17 -10.11 -10.89
CA TYR A 145 9.73 -11.23 -10.06
C TYR A 145 9.36 -10.74 -8.66
N ARG A 146 10.14 -9.80 -8.11
CA ARG A 146 9.96 -9.31 -6.75
C ARG A 146 9.15 -8.02 -6.66
N GLY A 147 9.41 -7.05 -7.52
CA GLY A 147 8.91 -5.68 -7.40
C GLY A 147 9.66 -4.83 -6.39
N ILE A 148 9.18 -3.60 -6.22
CA ILE A 148 9.74 -2.67 -5.24
C ILE A 148 8.93 -2.69 -3.94
N ARG A 149 9.59 -2.68 -2.79
CA ARG A 149 8.93 -2.74 -1.48
C ARG A 149 9.09 -1.43 -0.74
N ALA A 150 7.97 -0.76 -0.49
CA ALA A 150 7.95 0.35 0.45
C ALA A 150 8.33 -0.15 1.84
N SER A 151 9.25 0.54 2.52
CA SER A 151 9.63 0.25 3.90
C SER A 151 9.94 1.54 4.66
N ARG A 152 10.20 1.47 5.96
CA ARG A 152 10.45 2.57 6.90
C ARG A 152 9.27 3.54 6.97
N MET A 153 8.09 3.01 7.23
CA MET A 153 6.88 3.79 7.45
C MET A 153 6.10 3.23 8.63
N ASP A 154 5.62 4.10 9.51
CA ASP A 154 4.68 3.76 10.57
C ASP A 154 3.94 5.02 11.03
N TYR A 155 3.05 4.86 11.99
CA TYR A 155 2.40 5.96 12.69
C TYR A 155 3.13 6.26 13.99
N LYS A 156 3.04 7.52 14.43
CA LYS A 156 3.20 7.82 15.84
C LYS A 156 2.12 7.07 16.63
N ARG A 157 2.47 6.52 17.80
CA ARG A 157 1.61 5.62 18.57
C ARG A 157 0.23 6.22 18.86
N GLU A 158 0.19 7.47 19.31
CA GLU A 158 -1.07 8.16 19.62
C GLU A 158 -1.95 8.32 18.38
N THR A 159 -1.36 8.76 17.27
CA THR A 159 -2.00 8.89 15.96
C THR A 159 -2.56 7.56 15.46
N LYS A 160 -1.86 6.44 15.71
CA LYS A 160 -2.34 5.10 15.37
C LYS A 160 -3.59 4.71 16.14
N MET A 161 -3.63 5.03 17.44
CA MET A 161 -4.80 4.76 18.28
C MET A 161 -6.00 5.59 17.82
N GLU A 162 -5.80 6.88 17.54
CA GLU A 162 -6.85 7.75 16.99
C GLU A 162 -7.41 7.23 15.67
N LEU A 163 -6.52 6.72 14.79
CA LEU A 163 -6.93 6.12 13.53
C LEU A 163 -7.78 4.87 13.78
N ILE A 164 -7.35 3.97 14.65
CA ILE A 164 -8.11 2.74 14.99
C ILE A 164 -9.52 3.11 15.50
N ASP A 165 -9.63 4.10 16.37
CA ASP A 165 -10.92 4.57 16.89
C ASP A 165 -11.80 5.20 15.80
N LEU A 166 -11.19 5.97 14.89
CA LEU A 166 -11.87 6.57 13.74
C LEU A 166 -12.40 5.48 12.78
N LEU A 167 -11.59 4.46 12.49
CA LEU A 167 -11.96 3.33 11.64
C LEU A 167 -13.08 2.49 12.28
N LYS A 168 -12.98 2.23 13.59
CA LYS A 168 -14.00 1.49 14.36
C LYS A 168 -15.35 2.21 14.30
N ARG A 169 -15.39 3.53 14.56
CA ARG A 169 -16.61 4.35 14.48
C ARG A 169 -17.27 4.34 13.10
N ASN A 170 -16.49 4.09 12.04
CA ASN A 170 -16.96 4.09 10.66
C ASN A 170 -17.19 2.69 10.06
N ASN A 171 -17.07 1.63 10.89
CA ASN A 171 -17.17 0.23 10.48
C ASN A 171 -16.17 -0.15 9.37
N LEU A 172 -14.94 0.35 9.48
CA LEU A 172 -13.84 0.03 8.57
C LEU A 172 -12.86 -0.93 9.24
N ASN A 173 -12.22 -1.80 8.44
CA ASN A 173 -11.27 -2.81 8.92
C ASN A 173 -10.11 -2.16 9.69
N GLN A 174 -9.88 -2.55 10.95
CA GLN A 174 -8.86 -1.94 11.80
C GLN A 174 -7.49 -2.65 11.71
N THR A 175 -7.41 -3.79 11.02
CA THR A 175 -6.21 -4.62 10.94
C THR A 175 -5.35 -4.28 9.72
N HIS A 176 -5.94 -4.29 8.52
CA HIS A 176 -5.20 -4.11 7.27
C HIS A 176 -5.18 -2.67 6.78
N LEU A 177 -6.22 -1.90 7.10
CA LEU A 177 -6.35 -0.54 6.59
C LEU A 177 -5.29 0.43 7.11
N PRO A 178 -4.87 0.40 8.40
CA PRO A 178 -3.80 1.26 8.88
C PRO A 178 -2.49 1.07 8.11
N ASP A 179 -2.06 -0.18 7.91
CA ASP A 179 -0.82 -0.50 7.20
C ASP A 179 -0.90 -0.10 5.72
N ALA A 180 -2.03 -0.38 5.06
CA ALA A 180 -2.25 0.03 3.67
C ALA A 180 -2.30 1.55 3.49
N LEU A 181 -2.94 2.27 4.41
CA LEU A 181 -2.99 3.73 4.41
C LEU A 181 -1.62 4.35 4.66
N ALA A 182 -0.81 3.77 5.55
CA ALA A 182 0.55 4.26 5.80
C ALA A 182 1.43 4.14 4.56
N LEU A 183 1.37 2.97 3.92
CA LEU A 183 2.07 2.70 2.67
C LEU A 183 1.64 3.69 1.59
N ALA A 184 0.34 3.85 1.35
CA ALA A 184 -0.18 4.76 0.33
C ALA A 184 0.21 6.22 0.61
N THR A 185 0.11 6.66 1.87
CA THR A 185 0.49 8.00 2.31
C THR A 185 1.97 8.26 2.03
N LYS A 186 2.85 7.32 2.40
CA LYS A 186 4.26 7.41 2.07
C LYS A 186 4.50 7.44 0.56
N VAL A 187 4.00 6.45 -0.17
CA VAL A 187 4.27 6.29 -1.61
C VAL A 187 3.84 7.52 -2.38
N LEU A 188 2.68 8.08 -2.05
CA LEU A 188 2.18 9.30 -2.69
C LEU A 188 2.84 10.57 -2.21
N SER A 189 3.65 10.53 -1.16
CA SER A 189 4.50 11.68 -0.81
C SER A 189 5.73 11.77 -1.72
N CYS A 190 6.10 10.68 -2.40
CA CYS A 190 7.10 10.71 -3.45
C CYS A 190 6.61 11.54 -4.65
N PRO A 191 7.29 12.64 -5.04
CA PRO A 191 6.83 13.53 -6.10
C PRO A 191 6.60 12.84 -7.46
N SER A 192 7.35 11.78 -7.72
CA SER A 192 7.29 11.00 -8.96
C SER A 192 5.99 10.22 -9.14
N ILE A 193 5.32 9.86 -8.04
CA ILE A 193 4.19 8.94 -8.04
C ILE A 193 2.88 9.71 -8.12
N ILE A 194 2.09 9.45 -9.17
CA ILE A 194 0.82 10.12 -9.39
C ILE A 194 -0.35 9.37 -8.75
N ALA A 195 -0.27 8.04 -8.72
CA ALA A 195 -1.29 7.20 -8.14
C ALA A 195 -0.73 5.84 -7.70
N GLU A 196 -1.43 5.20 -6.77
CA GLU A 196 -1.29 3.78 -6.45
C GLU A 196 -2.62 3.07 -6.76
N LEU A 197 -2.53 1.88 -7.36
CA LEU A 197 -3.62 0.90 -7.42
C LEU A 197 -3.22 -0.34 -6.61
N CYS A 198 -4.09 -0.79 -5.71
CA CYS A 198 -3.86 -1.99 -4.92
C CYS A 198 -5.10 -2.87 -4.88
N CYS A 199 -4.89 -4.18 -5.05
CA CYS A 199 -5.87 -5.21 -4.77
C CYS A 199 -5.23 -6.26 -3.85
N SER A 200 -5.93 -6.69 -2.81
CA SER A 200 -5.39 -7.71 -1.90
C SER A 200 -5.14 -9.02 -2.63
N ASP A 201 -4.13 -9.76 -2.23
CA ASP A 201 -3.84 -11.13 -2.65
C ASP A 201 -4.50 -12.18 -1.73
N ASP A 202 -5.07 -11.77 -0.59
CA ASP A 202 -5.85 -12.64 0.31
C ASP A 202 -7.18 -13.08 -0.34
N PRO A 203 -7.44 -14.38 -0.55
CA PRO A 203 -8.68 -14.87 -1.16
C PRO A 203 -9.96 -14.44 -0.41
N ASN A 204 -9.86 -14.17 0.90
CA ASN A 204 -10.98 -13.75 1.74
C ASN A 204 -11.19 -12.23 1.80
N TYR A 205 -10.40 -11.45 1.05
CA TYR A 205 -10.45 -10.00 1.05
C TYR A 205 -10.54 -9.44 -0.37
N THR A 206 -11.74 -9.09 -0.81
CA THR A 206 -12.01 -8.60 -2.18
C THR A 206 -11.82 -7.10 -2.34
N ALA A 207 -11.69 -6.36 -1.25
CA ALA A 207 -11.52 -4.91 -1.29
C ALA A 207 -10.12 -4.51 -1.77
N GLY A 208 -10.07 -3.33 -2.38
CA GLY A 208 -8.82 -2.66 -2.72
C GLY A 208 -9.01 -1.16 -2.80
N TYR A 209 -8.06 -0.46 -3.41
CA TYR A 209 -8.09 0.99 -3.46
C TYR A 209 -7.33 1.56 -4.66
N VAL A 210 -7.67 2.80 -4.98
CA VAL A 210 -6.82 3.73 -5.71
C VAL A 210 -6.47 4.86 -4.76
N ALA A 211 -5.20 5.23 -4.70
CA ALA A 211 -4.77 6.37 -3.91
C ALA A 211 -4.10 7.41 -4.80
N SER A 212 -4.29 8.70 -4.49
CA SER A 212 -3.57 9.82 -5.13
C SER A 212 -3.49 11.02 -4.18
N LYS A 213 -2.56 11.95 -4.42
CA LYS A 213 -2.55 13.23 -3.69
C LYS A 213 -3.87 14.01 -3.85
N LYS A 214 -4.46 13.94 -5.04
CA LYS A 214 -5.65 14.71 -5.42
C LYS A 214 -6.93 14.18 -4.77
N PHE A 215 -7.12 12.85 -4.78
CA PHE A 215 -8.38 12.24 -4.32
C PHE A 215 -8.29 11.51 -3.00
N GLY A 216 -7.10 11.39 -2.41
CA GLY A 216 -6.88 10.66 -1.17
C GLY A 216 -6.82 9.15 -1.38
N TYR A 217 -7.21 8.40 -0.35
CA TYR A 217 -7.27 6.95 -0.35
C TYR A 217 -8.70 6.48 -0.67
N CYS A 218 -8.98 6.23 -1.95
CA CYS A 218 -10.30 5.82 -2.44
C CYS A 218 -10.44 4.29 -2.42
N ARG A 219 -11.22 3.79 -1.47
CA ARG A 219 -11.53 2.37 -1.27
C ARG A 219 -12.66 1.90 -2.16
N PHE A 220 -12.53 0.67 -2.64
CA PHE A 220 -13.55 -0.06 -3.37
C PHE A 220 -13.76 -1.41 -2.66
N PRO A 221 -14.97 -1.71 -2.14
CA PRO A 221 -15.25 -2.96 -1.44
C PRO A 221 -15.01 -4.23 -2.27
N TYR A 222 -15.13 -4.15 -3.60
CA TYR A 222 -14.96 -5.30 -4.49
C TYR A 222 -14.12 -4.93 -5.71
N LEU A 223 -12.89 -5.45 -5.83
CA LEU A 223 -12.01 -5.31 -7.01
C LEU A 223 -11.58 -6.64 -7.64
N LYS A 224 -11.87 -7.75 -6.98
CA LYS A 224 -11.68 -9.11 -7.49
C LYS A 224 -12.85 -10.02 -7.07
N PRO A 225 -13.05 -11.16 -7.74
CA PRO A 225 -13.98 -12.19 -7.27
C PRO A 225 -13.56 -12.76 -5.91
N ASP A 226 -14.52 -13.32 -5.18
CA ASP A 226 -14.25 -14.08 -3.96
C ASP A 226 -13.37 -15.31 -4.25
N ASP A 227 -12.61 -15.75 -3.25
CA ASP A 227 -11.73 -16.93 -3.30
C ASP A 227 -10.61 -16.87 -4.37
N VAL A 228 -10.33 -15.67 -4.90
CA VAL A 228 -9.23 -15.46 -5.85
C VAL A 228 -7.99 -14.96 -5.13
N ALA A 229 -6.97 -15.81 -5.02
CA ALA A 229 -5.65 -15.47 -4.46
C ALA A 229 -4.73 -14.73 -5.45
N ARG A 230 -5.27 -13.74 -6.17
CA ARG A 230 -4.52 -12.85 -7.08
C ARG A 230 -4.70 -11.40 -6.68
N GLY A 231 -3.60 -10.66 -6.69
CA GLY A 231 -3.57 -9.27 -6.28
C GLY A 231 -2.19 -8.65 -6.46
N GLY A 232 -1.95 -7.57 -5.75
CA GLY A 232 -0.70 -6.83 -5.78
C GLY A 232 -0.92 -5.32 -5.87
N ARG A 233 0.16 -4.62 -6.19
CA ARG A 233 0.24 -3.17 -6.17
C ARG A 233 0.89 -2.64 -7.43
N VAL A 234 0.41 -1.50 -7.91
CA VAL A 234 1.00 -0.76 -9.02
C VAL A 234 1.16 0.69 -8.60
N PHE A 235 2.36 1.22 -8.68
CA PHE A 235 2.63 2.65 -8.52
C PHE A 235 2.82 3.26 -9.90
N PHE A 236 1.99 4.24 -10.23
CA PHE A 236 2.05 4.94 -11.50
C PHE A 236 3.01 6.13 -11.38
N LEU A 237 4.04 6.17 -12.23
CA LEU A 237 5.01 7.26 -12.30
C LEU A 237 4.60 8.27 -13.35
N SER A 238 4.76 9.55 -13.01
CA SER A 238 4.88 10.60 -14.03
C SER A 238 6.10 10.34 -14.92
N SER A 239 6.03 10.71 -16.20
CA SER A 239 7.12 10.54 -17.16
C SER A 239 8.38 11.36 -16.84
N LEU A 240 8.32 12.25 -15.85
CA LEU A 240 9.39 13.15 -15.45
C LEU A 240 9.87 12.79 -14.05
N THR A 241 10.79 11.84 -13.90
CA THR A 241 11.53 11.76 -12.63
C THR A 241 12.81 10.97 -12.63
N ASN A 242 13.71 11.40 -11.72
CA ASN A 242 14.92 10.72 -11.30
C ASN A 242 14.56 9.38 -10.65
N PHE A 243 14.53 8.32 -11.44
CA PHE A 243 14.13 6.97 -11.07
C PHE A 243 14.84 6.46 -9.79
N ASN A 244 16.13 6.74 -9.66
CA ASN A 244 16.91 6.28 -8.50
C ASN A 244 16.50 6.98 -7.20
N GLU A 245 16.12 8.25 -7.26
CA GLU A 245 15.55 8.97 -6.12
C GLU A 245 14.18 8.42 -5.75
N THR A 246 13.33 8.10 -6.72
CA THR A 246 12.03 7.44 -6.48
C THR A 246 12.22 6.13 -5.74
N LEU A 247 13.12 5.26 -6.23
CA LEU A 247 13.42 3.98 -5.60
C LEU A 247 13.98 4.16 -4.19
N THR A 248 14.89 5.11 -4.01
CA THR A 248 15.51 5.41 -2.71
C THR A 248 14.46 5.94 -1.72
N TYR A 249 13.58 6.82 -2.17
CA TYR A 249 12.51 7.36 -1.33
C TYR A 249 11.58 6.24 -0.83
N ILE A 250 11.02 5.46 -1.76
CA ILE A 250 10.07 4.39 -1.45
C ILE A 250 10.71 3.34 -0.51
N GLN A 251 11.95 2.92 -0.79
CA GLN A 251 12.58 1.84 -0.04
C GLN A 251 13.30 2.27 1.23
N LYS A 252 13.85 3.50 1.28
CA LYS A 252 14.81 3.90 2.33
C LYS A 252 14.44 5.16 3.11
N ARG A 253 13.63 6.08 2.60
CA ARG A 253 13.27 7.31 3.34
C ARG A 253 12.36 6.97 4.52
N PRO A 254 12.73 7.25 5.78
CA PRO A 254 11.83 7.00 6.90
C PRO A 254 10.70 8.04 6.94
N VAL A 255 9.48 7.55 7.13
CA VAL A 255 8.26 8.34 7.21
C VAL A 255 7.52 8.00 8.50
N LEU A 256 7.10 9.02 9.24
CA LEU A 256 6.24 8.87 10.41
C LEU A 256 4.95 9.66 10.21
N ILE A 257 3.81 8.98 10.25
CA ILE A 257 2.51 9.64 10.18
C ILE A 257 2.15 10.16 11.57
N ASN A 258 2.17 11.48 11.71
CA ASN A 258 1.94 12.16 12.97
C ASN A 258 0.52 12.69 13.11
N ASP A 259 -0.13 12.97 11.98
CA ASP A 259 -1.44 13.59 11.95
C ASP A 259 -2.36 12.78 11.04
N LEU A 260 -3.66 12.85 11.31
CA LEU A 260 -4.68 12.22 10.49
C LEU A 260 -5.46 13.27 9.73
N ASP A 261 -5.75 12.98 8.46
CA ASP A 261 -6.88 13.61 7.80
C ASP A 261 -8.15 12.86 8.23
N PHE A 262 -8.96 13.51 9.08
CA PHE A 262 -10.15 12.90 9.69
C PHE A 262 -11.32 12.71 8.71
N ARG A 263 -11.20 13.14 7.46
CA ARG A 263 -12.26 12.95 6.47
C ARG A 263 -12.44 11.47 6.15
N ILE A 264 -13.63 10.97 6.46
CA ILE A 264 -14.14 9.67 6.03
C ILE A 264 -15.43 9.87 5.25
N GLU A 265 -15.35 9.71 3.94
CA GLU A 265 -16.45 9.99 3.03
C GLU A 265 -16.94 8.72 2.34
N LYS A 266 -18.21 8.71 1.93
CA LYS A 266 -18.83 7.60 1.21
C LYS A 266 -19.63 8.15 0.04
N TYR A 267 -19.39 7.62 -1.15
CA TYR A 267 -20.12 7.98 -2.37
C TYR A 267 -20.67 6.72 -3.04
N SER A 268 -21.77 6.85 -3.76
CA SER A 268 -22.38 5.79 -4.57
C SER A 268 -21.61 5.51 -5.86
N SER A 269 -20.78 6.44 -6.32
CA SER A 269 -19.93 6.28 -7.50
C SER A 269 -18.76 7.28 -7.50
N THR A 270 -17.77 7.03 -8.35
CA THR A 270 -16.68 7.97 -8.63
C THR A 270 -17.23 9.26 -9.23
N ASN A 271 -18.25 9.20 -10.09
CA ASN A 271 -18.85 10.39 -10.69
C ASN A 271 -19.51 11.29 -9.66
N GLU A 272 -20.21 10.72 -8.68
CA GLU A 272 -20.76 11.49 -7.57
C GLU A 272 -19.65 12.19 -6.78
N MET A 273 -18.60 11.45 -6.41
CA MET A 273 -17.44 12.02 -5.71
C MET A 273 -16.82 13.18 -6.50
N LEU A 274 -16.57 12.97 -7.80
CA LEU A 274 -15.99 13.97 -8.69
C LEU A 274 -16.88 15.22 -8.76
N LYS A 275 -18.18 15.04 -8.97
CA LYS A 275 -19.15 16.14 -9.01
C LYS A 275 -19.18 16.94 -7.71
N VAL A 276 -19.23 16.27 -6.55
CA VAL A 276 -19.23 16.92 -5.22
C VAL A 276 -17.94 17.70 -4.99
N ARG A 277 -16.82 17.22 -5.53
CA ARG A 277 -15.50 17.87 -5.43
C ARG A 277 -15.23 18.89 -6.56
N GLY A 278 -16.22 19.22 -7.39
CA GLY A 278 -16.09 20.22 -8.45
C GLY A 278 -15.22 19.78 -9.64
N GLU A 279 -15.01 18.47 -9.79
CA GLU A 279 -14.24 17.90 -10.89
C GLU A 279 -15.14 17.68 -12.11
N ASP A 280 -14.61 17.99 -13.30
CA ASP A 280 -15.31 17.71 -14.55
C ASP A 280 -15.58 16.20 -14.72
N VAL A 281 -16.82 15.84 -15.03
CA VAL A 281 -17.30 14.47 -15.20
C VAL A 281 -17.41 14.09 -16.70
N GLY A 282 -17.06 15.01 -17.60
CA GLY A 282 -17.21 14.87 -19.04
C GLY A 282 -16.42 13.73 -19.70
N GLY A 283 -17.10 12.98 -20.56
CA GLY A 283 -16.50 12.32 -21.74
C GLY A 283 -15.56 11.13 -21.52
N MET A 284 -15.84 10.22 -20.60
CA MET A 284 -15.17 8.91 -20.53
C MET A 284 -16.10 7.80 -21.02
N ALA A 285 -16.40 7.82 -22.33
CA ALA A 285 -17.03 6.70 -23.03
C ALA A 285 -15.99 5.59 -23.30
#